data_AF-A0A8B2NQR7-F1
#
_entry.id   AF-A0A8B2NQR7-F1
#
_cell.length_a   1.000
_cell.length_b   1.000
_cell.length_c   1.000
_cell.angle_alpha   90.00
_cell.angle_beta   90.00
_cell.angle_gamma   90.00
#
_symmetry.space_group_name_H-M   'P 1'
#
loop_
_entity.id
_entity.type
_entity.pdbx_description
1 polymer ?
#
loop_
_entity_poly.entity_id
_entity_poly.type
_entity_poly.pdbx_seq_one_letter_code
_entity_poly.pdbx_strand_id
1 'polypeptide(L)'
;MFAGLFLQPAAAQEQLPSKPESGIARQPGGLSRADSPSADDQLNRILARQRGENALEPVLRTAPEAGSAGGADPHSAATIAGQLGSGLSYPDAYRAIRYGTEDVRTTAHTPAAGVLIQTGGMEWLKVRRGPLREWGGYLLIGVIGILALFFLIRGRIRIRAGKAGRTILRFTFIERFAHWLLAGSFVLLALSGLFMLFGRSYLMDVMGKEAYSAGVTATKWVHNNVSWAFMLGLVMVLLFWVWHNIPSRTDWQWIKAGGGIIGKGHPHSKKFNAGQKVVFWVTILLGASVSLTGLALLFPFEMPMFAKTFQAIDWTGIPGLFGWHLPTQLAPQEEQQLAQLWHSIVAFGMMAVILAHIYIGTIGMEGAFDAMGTGQVDINWAREHHDLWVAKREAEAARRGAPDGAVAPAE
;
A
#
# COMPACT_ATOMS: atom_id res chain seq x y z
N MET A 1 30.37 -28.53 -15.40
CA MET A 1 29.79 -28.74 -16.74
C MET A 1 28.53 -29.57 -16.57
N PHE A 2 27.39 -28.95 -16.28
CA PHE A 2 26.07 -29.58 -16.39
C PHE A 2 25.03 -28.47 -16.55
N ALA A 3 24.65 -28.25 -17.80
CA ALA A 3 23.52 -27.46 -18.22
C ALA A 3 22.33 -28.40 -18.41
N GLY A 4 21.12 -27.91 -18.14
CA GLY A 4 19.89 -28.54 -18.59
C GLY A 4 19.04 -29.12 -17.46
N LEU A 5 17.96 -28.41 -17.13
CA LEU A 5 16.56 -28.86 -17.18
C LEU A 5 15.75 -27.95 -16.24
N PHE A 6 15.06 -26.95 -16.79
CA PHE A 6 13.75 -26.59 -16.28
C PHE A 6 12.88 -26.17 -17.47
N LEU A 7 11.90 -27.05 -17.75
CA LEU A 7 10.83 -26.90 -18.70
C LEU A 7 10.09 -25.57 -18.46
N GLN A 8 9.89 -24.82 -19.54
CA GLN A 8 8.82 -23.83 -19.64
C GLN A 8 7.48 -24.56 -19.56
N PRO A 9 6.50 -24.10 -18.75
CA PRO A 9 5.13 -24.56 -18.94
C PRO A 9 4.59 -23.94 -20.24
N ALA A 10 4.08 -24.84 -21.08
CA ALA A 10 3.48 -24.54 -22.37
C ALA A 10 2.37 -23.49 -22.25
N ALA A 11 2.28 -22.65 -23.28
CA ALA A 11 1.17 -21.75 -23.53
C ALA A 11 -0.15 -22.53 -23.53
N ALA A 12 -0.93 -22.40 -22.46
CA ALA A 12 -2.35 -22.65 -22.50
C ALA A 12 -2.99 -21.43 -23.18
N GLN A 13 -3.32 -21.60 -24.45
CA GLN A 13 -4.07 -20.65 -25.25
C GLN A 13 -5.53 -20.68 -24.76
N GLU A 14 -5.79 -20.02 -23.64
CA GLU A 14 -7.13 -19.92 -23.09
C GLU A 14 -7.86 -18.77 -23.81
N GLN A 15 -8.93 -19.12 -24.52
CA GLN A 15 -9.81 -18.19 -25.22
C GLN A 15 -10.28 -17.10 -24.25
N LEU A 16 -9.92 -15.85 -24.54
CA LEU A 16 -10.47 -14.68 -23.88
C LEU A 16 -12.01 -14.74 -23.94
N PRO A 17 -12.71 -14.56 -22.81
CA PRO A 17 -14.17 -14.49 -22.85
C PRO A 17 -14.58 -13.28 -23.70
N SER A 18 -15.55 -13.53 -24.59
CA SER A 18 -16.20 -12.55 -25.44
C SER A 18 -16.63 -11.32 -24.64
N LYS A 19 -16.41 -10.13 -25.23
CA LYS A 19 -16.89 -8.82 -24.74
C LYS A 19 -18.26 -8.94 -24.06
N PRO A 20 -18.46 -8.39 -22.85
CA PRO A 20 -19.81 -8.19 -22.36
C PRO A 20 -20.45 -7.07 -23.19
N GLU A 21 -21.44 -7.43 -23.99
CA GLU A 21 -22.41 -6.48 -24.53
C GLU A 21 -23.30 -5.97 -23.40
N SER A 22 -23.17 -4.70 -23.02
CA SER A 22 -24.32 -3.79 -22.83
C SER A 22 -23.91 -2.44 -22.23
N GLY A 23 -24.45 -1.38 -22.82
CA GLY A 23 -24.65 -0.07 -22.19
C GLY A 23 -23.77 1.07 -22.71
N ILE A 24 -24.17 1.67 -23.83
CA ILE A 24 -23.54 2.80 -24.54
C ILE A 24 -22.34 2.39 -25.42
N ALA A 25 -22.66 1.90 -26.61
CA ALA A 25 -21.70 1.82 -27.70
C ALA A 25 -21.24 3.25 -28.07
N ARG A 26 -20.07 3.67 -27.58
CA ARG A 26 -19.30 4.70 -28.29
C ARG A 26 -18.76 4.04 -29.54
N GLN A 27 -19.32 4.39 -30.69
CA GLN A 27 -18.76 4.01 -31.98
C GLN A 27 -17.27 4.39 -32.01
N PRO A 28 -16.37 3.54 -32.52
CA PRO A 28 -15.01 3.92 -32.81
C PRO A 28 -15.06 4.96 -33.93
N GLY A 29 -15.01 6.23 -33.55
CA GLY A 29 -14.87 7.35 -34.47
C GLY A 29 -13.46 7.34 -35.03
N GLY A 30 -13.16 6.44 -35.96
CA GLY A 30 -12.09 6.71 -36.91
C GLY A 30 -12.44 8.02 -37.61
N LEU A 31 -11.53 8.99 -37.58
CA LEU A 31 -11.66 10.17 -38.42
C LEU A 31 -11.60 9.70 -39.88
N SER A 32 -12.78 9.44 -40.47
CA SER A 32 -12.94 9.66 -41.91
C SER A 32 -12.45 11.08 -42.18
N ARG A 33 -11.82 11.30 -43.35
CA ARG A 33 -11.45 12.63 -43.86
C ARG A 33 -12.67 13.56 -43.75
N ALA A 34 -12.79 14.25 -42.63
CA ALA A 34 -13.68 15.37 -42.46
C ALA A 34 -12.90 16.58 -42.97
N ASP A 35 -13.56 17.39 -43.79
CA ASP A 35 -12.98 18.56 -44.43
C ASP A 35 -12.16 19.39 -43.44
N SER A 36 -10.95 19.75 -43.87
CA SER A 36 -10.10 20.64 -43.09
C SER A 36 -10.88 21.92 -42.80
N PRO A 37 -10.88 22.43 -41.56
CA PRO A 37 -11.65 23.61 -41.22
C PRO A 37 -11.24 24.77 -42.12
N SER A 38 -12.23 25.45 -42.71
CA SER A 38 -12.02 26.59 -43.58
C SER A 38 -11.19 27.67 -42.87
N ALA A 39 -10.51 28.53 -43.64
CA ALA A 39 -9.74 29.64 -43.08
C ALA A 39 -10.58 30.52 -42.15
N ASP A 40 -11.88 30.66 -42.45
CA ASP A 40 -12.84 31.41 -41.65
C ASP A 40 -13.12 30.75 -40.29
N ASP A 41 -13.22 29.42 -40.24
CA ASP A 41 -13.37 28.66 -38.99
C ASP A 41 -12.14 28.75 -38.08
N GLN A 42 -10.95 28.91 -38.68
CA GLN A 42 -9.71 29.11 -37.93
C GLN A 42 -9.61 30.54 -37.40
N LEU A 43 -9.94 31.53 -38.23
CA LEU A 43 -9.97 32.95 -37.85
C LEU A 43 -10.98 33.21 -36.72
N ASN A 44 -12.19 32.67 -36.84
CA ASN A 44 -13.22 32.79 -35.80
C ASN A 44 -12.78 32.18 -34.47
N ARG A 45 -12.04 31.07 -34.49
CA ARG A 45 -11.43 30.46 -33.29
C ARG A 45 -10.30 31.27 -32.68
N ILE A 46 -9.56 32.04 -33.47
CA ILE A 46 -8.51 32.93 -32.98
C ILE A 46 -9.17 34.15 -32.32
N LEU A 47 -10.17 34.73 -32.97
CA LEU A 47 -10.90 35.90 -32.46
C LEU A 47 -11.69 35.56 -31.18
N ALA A 48 -12.32 34.39 -31.09
CA ALA A 48 -13.00 33.93 -29.87
C ALA A 48 -12.02 33.75 -28.69
N ARG A 49 -10.80 33.27 -28.95
CA ARG A 49 -9.73 33.18 -27.94
C ARG A 49 -9.26 34.55 -27.47
N GLN A 50 -9.13 35.51 -28.38
CA GLN A 50 -8.75 36.88 -28.05
C GLN A 50 -9.84 37.62 -27.25
N ARG A 51 -11.11 37.27 -27.45
CA ARG A 51 -12.25 37.77 -26.66
C ARG A 51 -12.44 37.07 -25.31
N GLY A 52 -11.62 36.06 -24.99
CA GLY A 52 -11.71 35.32 -23.73
C GLY A 52 -12.90 34.36 -23.63
N GLU A 53 -13.56 34.04 -24.76
CA GLU A 53 -14.80 33.24 -24.80
C GLU A 53 -14.57 31.74 -24.59
N ASN A 54 -13.32 31.26 -24.60
CA ASN A 54 -12.99 29.86 -24.32
C ASN A 54 -12.75 29.64 -22.82
N ALA A 55 -13.78 29.85 -22.01
CA ALA A 55 -13.87 29.25 -20.69
C ALA A 55 -14.86 28.08 -20.77
N LEU A 56 -14.32 26.86 -20.70
CA LEU A 56 -15.03 25.63 -20.35
C LEU A 56 -16.05 25.11 -21.40
N GLU A 57 -15.61 24.38 -22.42
CA GLU A 57 -16.28 23.13 -22.87
C GLU A 57 -15.38 22.36 -23.86
N PRO A 58 -15.22 21.04 -23.72
CA PRO A 58 -14.70 20.20 -24.79
C PRO A 58 -15.84 19.96 -25.78
N VAL A 59 -15.91 20.76 -26.84
CA VAL A 59 -16.86 20.48 -27.93
C VAL A 59 -16.40 19.23 -28.68
N LEU A 60 -16.85 18.07 -28.19
CA LEU A 60 -17.03 16.87 -29.00
C LEU A 60 -18.11 17.19 -30.02
N ARG A 61 -17.71 17.55 -31.25
CA ARG A 61 -18.67 17.61 -32.36
C ARG A 61 -19.05 16.18 -32.74
N THR A 62 -20.19 15.71 -32.25
CA THR A 62 -21.02 14.79 -33.01
C THR A 62 -21.51 15.51 -34.26
N ALA A 63 -21.41 14.86 -35.42
CA ALA A 63 -21.69 15.43 -36.73
C ALA A 63 -23.04 16.19 -36.77
N PRO A 64 -23.11 17.41 -37.32
CA PRO A 64 -24.36 17.95 -37.81
C PRO A 64 -24.64 17.39 -39.22
N GLU A 65 -25.90 17.00 -39.42
CA GLU A 65 -26.46 16.62 -40.70
C GLU A 65 -26.28 17.71 -41.77
N ALA A 66 -26.22 17.26 -43.02
CA ALA A 66 -26.01 18.07 -44.22
C ALA A 66 -26.99 19.25 -44.32
N GLY A 67 -26.46 20.44 -44.58
CA GLY A 67 -27.19 21.65 -44.96
C GLY A 67 -26.35 22.50 -45.91
N SER A 68 -26.95 22.89 -47.02
CA SER A 68 -26.34 23.49 -48.21
C SER A 68 -26.04 25.00 -48.11
N ALA A 69 -25.31 25.48 -49.13
CA ALA A 69 -24.98 26.88 -49.52
C ALA A 69 -23.69 27.45 -48.92
N GLY A 70 -22.79 28.12 -49.66
CA GLY A 70 -22.70 28.49 -51.06
C GLY A 70 -21.50 29.42 -51.26
N GLY A 71 -20.84 29.35 -52.43
CA GLY A 71 -20.05 30.44 -53.03
C GLY A 71 -18.77 30.92 -52.33
N ALA A 72 -17.66 30.21 -52.53
CA ALA A 72 -16.32 30.82 -52.49
C ALA A 72 -15.37 30.06 -53.44
N ASP A 73 -14.56 30.82 -54.19
CA ASP A 73 -13.68 30.34 -55.26
C ASP A 73 -12.64 29.31 -54.74
N PRO A 74 -12.64 28.05 -55.20
CA PRO A 74 -11.83 26.96 -54.62
C PRO A 74 -10.32 27.12 -54.82
N HIS A 75 -9.90 27.97 -55.77
CA HIS A 75 -8.51 27.98 -56.24
C HIS A 75 -7.56 28.85 -55.42
N SER A 76 -8.07 29.81 -54.63
CA SER A 76 -7.24 30.70 -53.80
C SER A 76 -7.02 30.17 -52.38
N ALA A 77 -7.97 29.38 -51.85
CA ALA A 77 -7.82 28.71 -50.55
C ALA A 77 -6.90 27.48 -50.60
N ALA A 78 -6.84 26.79 -51.74
CA ALA A 78 -6.03 25.59 -51.93
C ALA A 78 -4.52 25.87 -51.88
N THR A 79 -4.07 27.04 -52.33
CA THR A 79 -2.63 27.38 -52.38
C THR A 79 -2.06 27.69 -50.99
N ILE A 80 -2.87 28.27 -50.09
CA ILE A 80 -2.45 28.55 -48.70
C ILE A 80 -2.54 27.27 -47.84
N ALA A 81 -3.56 26.43 -48.08
CA ALA A 81 -3.72 25.15 -47.39
C ALA A 81 -2.60 24.14 -47.72
N GLY A 82 -1.97 24.25 -48.90
CA GLY A 82 -0.83 23.41 -49.28
C GLY A 82 0.48 23.72 -48.54
N GLN A 83 0.62 24.92 -47.97
CA GLN A 83 1.82 25.36 -47.24
C GLN A 83 1.78 25.06 -45.74
N LEU A 84 0.60 24.72 -45.19
CA LEU A 84 0.38 24.42 -43.77
C LEU A 84 0.01 22.94 -43.66
N GLY A 85 1.01 22.10 -43.40
CA GLY A 85 0.91 20.64 -43.41
C GLY A 85 -0.38 20.08 -42.77
N SER A 86 -0.95 19.09 -43.46
CA SER A 86 -1.94 18.10 -42.98
C SER A 86 -2.99 18.58 -41.96
N GLY A 87 -3.73 19.68 -42.22
CA GLY A 87 -5.11 19.94 -41.75
C GLY A 87 -5.44 19.90 -40.24
N LEU A 88 -4.52 19.49 -39.37
CA LEU A 88 -4.60 19.42 -37.92
C LEU A 88 -3.52 20.35 -37.39
N SER A 89 -3.89 21.34 -36.59
CA SER A 89 -2.88 22.13 -35.90
C SER A 89 -2.10 21.20 -34.96
N TYR A 90 -0.77 21.30 -34.93
CA TYR A 90 0.07 20.49 -34.03
C TYR A 90 -0.49 20.45 -32.59
N PRO A 91 -0.97 21.57 -31.99
CA PRO A 91 -1.61 21.55 -30.67
C PRO A 91 -2.82 20.62 -30.53
N ASP A 92 -3.66 20.52 -31.57
CA ASP A 92 -4.85 19.67 -31.54
C ASP A 92 -4.48 18.20 -31.65
N ALA A 93 -3.48 17.85 -32.47
CA ALA A 93 -2.92 16.50 -32.53
C ALA A 93 -2.29 16.08 -31.18
N TYR A 94 -1.50 16.95 -30.55
CA TYR A 94 -0.94 16.68 -29.21
C TYR A 94 -2.03 16.56 -28.14
N ARG A 95 -3.11 17.35 -28.24
CA ARG A 95 -4.26 17.25 -27.32
C ARG A 95 -4.97 15.91 -27.50
N ALA A 96 -5.18 15.49 -28.74
CA ALA A 96 -5.88 14.25 -29.06
C ALA A 96 -5.06 13.02 -28.63
N ILE A 97 -3.73 13.04 -28.82
CA ILE A 97 -2.82 12.03 -28.27
C ILE A 97 -2.82 12.04 -26.73
N ARG A 98 -2.83 13.22 -26.10
CA ARG A 98 -2.85 13.36 -24.62
C ARG A 98 -4.11 12.82 -23.96
N TYR A 99 -5.27 12.98 -24.60
CA TYR A 99 -6.55 12.47 -24.08
C TYR A 99 -6.92 11.10 -24.65
N GLY A 100 -6.05 10.46 -25.45
CA GLY A 100 -6.28 9.13 -26.01
C GLY A 100 -7.47 9.08 -26.98
N THR A 101 -7.80 10.20 -27.63
CA THR A 101 -8.89 10.27 -28.62
C THR A 101 -8.45 9.90 -30.03
N GLU A 102 -7.15 9.73 -30.26
CA GLU A 102 -6.57 9.22 -31.51
C GLU A 102 -6.38 7.70 -31.47
N ASP A 103 -6.60 7.02 -32.60
CA ASP A 103 -6.26 5.61 -32.77
C ASP A 103 -4.74 5.46 -32.95
N VAL A 104 -4.02 5.39 -31.83
CA VAL A 104 -2.56 5.22 -31.83
C VAL A 104 -2.22 3.74 -32.04
N ARG A 105 -1.53 3.45 -33.16
CA ARG A 105 -0.96 2.13 -33.42
C ARG A 105 0.52 2.10 -33.05
N THR A 106 0.88 1.17 -32.18
CA THR A 106 2.28 0.91 -31.80
C THR A 106 2.72 -0.47 -32.25
N THR A 107 4.01 -0.61 -32.56
CA THR A 107 4.63 -1.91 -32.85
C THR A 107 4.79 -2.78 -31.60
N ALA A 108 4.80 -2.17 -30.41
CA ALA A 108 4.76 -2.89 -29.14
C ALA A 108 3.33 -3.32 -28.81
N HIS A 109 3.18 -4.59 -28.38
CA HIS A 109 1.89 -5.20 -28.02
C HIS A 109 1.68 -5.31 -26.50
N THR A 110 2.31 -4.43 -25.72
CA THR A 110 2.13 -4.43 -24.26
C THR A 110 0.86 -3.66 -23.87
N PRO A 111 0.22 -3.95 -22.73
CA PRO A 111 -1.04 -3.31 -22.31
C PRO A 111 -0.99 -1.77 -22.20
N ALA A 112 0.22 -1.20 -22.18
CA ALA A 112 0.51 0.22 -22.04
C ALA A 112 0.96 0.90 -23.34
N ALA A 113 1.16 0.16 -24.43
CA ALA A 113 1.91 0.63 -25.58
C ALA A 113 1.24 1.81 -26.31
N GLY A 114 -0.10 1.87 -26.33
CA GLY A 114 -0.85 2.97 -26.94
C GLY A 114 -0.86 4.29 -26.14
N VAL A 115 -0.32 4.32 -24.92
CA VAL A 115 -0.31 5.53 -24.07
C VAL A 115 0.95 6.36 -24.34
N LEU A 116 0.87 7.28 -25.30
CA LEU A 116 2.02 8.12 -25.69
C LEU A 116 2.28 9.31 -24.75
N ILE A 117 1.22 9.92 -24.22
CA ILE A 117 1.32 11.04 -23.27
C ILE A 117 0.50 10.70 -22.03
N GLN A 118 1.17 10.47 -20.91
CA GLN A 118 0.52 10.15 -19.64
C GLN A 118 0.48 11.40 -18.76
N THR A 119 -0.72 11.96 -18.53
CA THR A 119 -0.87 13.15 -17.68
C THR A 119 -1.45 12.88 -16.30
N GLY A 120 -2.18 11.78 -16.11
CA GLY A 120 -2.71 11.37 -14.79
C GLY A 120 -1.61 11.10 -13.75
N GLY A 121 -0.42 10.69 -14.19
CA GLY A 121 0.69 10.31 -13.30
C GLY A 121 1.52 11.49 -12.82
N MET A 122 1.24 12.70 -13.30
CA MET A 122 1.88 13.90 -12.77
C MET A 122 1.49 14.16 -11.32
N GLU A 123 0.23 13.90 -10.95
CA GLU A 123 -0.22 14.03 -9.57
C GLU A 123 0.44 12.98 -8.67
N TRP A 124 0.47 11.72 -9.11
CA TRP A 124 1.24 10.66 -8.45
C TRP A 124 2.71 11.08 -8.24
N LEU A 125 3.35 11.63 -9.27
CA LEU A 125 4.75 12.04 -9.21
C LEU A 125 4.97 13.18 -8.21
N LYS A 126 4.10 14.19 -8.20
CA LYS A 126 4.15 15.32 -7.26
C LYS A 126 4.00 14.82 -5.82
N VAL A 127 2.97 14.01 -5.55
CA VAL A 127 2.71 13.44 -4.22
C VAL A 127 3.89 12.57 -3.76
N ARG A 128 4.38 11.68 -4.63
CA ARG A 128 5.48 10.78 -4.31
C ARG A 128 6.80 11.51 -4.03
N ARG A 129 7.11 12.56 -4.80
CA ARG A 129 8.37 13.32 -4.66
C ARG A 129 8.35 14.30 -3.48
N GLY A 130 7.23 14.92 -3.17
CA GLY A 130 7.11 15.85 -2.06
C GLY A 130 6.42 15.20 -0.86
N PRO A 131 5.09 15.38 -0.70
CA PRO A 131 4.35 15.03 0.51
C PRO A 131 4.65 13.65 1.07
N LEU A 132 4.57 12.59 0.25
CA LEU A 132 4.75 11.22 0.73
C LEU A 132 6.11 11.02 1.41
N ARG A 133 7.17 11.54 0.79
CA ARG A 133 8.54 11.38 1.26
C ARG A 133 8.81 12.27 2.47
N GLU A 134 8.33 13.51 2.45
CA GLU A 134 8.54 14.48 3.52
C GLU A 134 7.77 14.08 4.79
N TRP A 135 6.45 13.90 4.69
CA TRP A 135 5.62 13.51 5.82
C TRP A 135 6.00 12.11 6.33
N GLY A 136 6.31 11.17 5.44
CA GLY A 136 6.80 9.85 5.82
C GLY A 136 8.14 9.92 6.57
N GLY A 137 9.08 10.75 6.10
CA GLY A 137 10.35 10.99 6.79
C GLY A 137 10.17 11.64 8.17
N TYR A 138 9.36 12.70 8.25
CA TYR A 138 9.04 13.36 9.52
C TYR A 138 8.32 12.43 10.50
N LEU A 139 7.43 11.56 10.03
CA LEU A 139 6.78 10.56 10.86
C LEU A 139 7.81 9.64 11.53
N LEU A 140 8.75 9.08 10.75
CA LEU A 140 9.74 8.14 11.29
C LEU A 140 10.71 8.83 12.27
N ILE A 141 11.25 9.99 11.89
CA ILE A 141 12.14 10.77 12.76
C ILE A 141 11.39 11.22 14.02
N GLY A 142 10.14 11.68 13.86
CA GLY A 142 9.28 12.11 14.95
C GLY A 142 8.99 10.99 15.94
N VAL A 143 8.64 9.79 15.46
CA VAL A 143 8.42 8.62 16.32
C VAL A 143 9.69 8.23 17.06
N ILE A 144 10.84 8.17 16.38
CA ILE A 144 12.13 7.90 17.02
C ILE A 144 12.43 8.94 18.10
N GLY A 145 12.25 10.23 17.79
CA GLY A 145 12.45 11.33 18.73
C GLY A 145 11.52 11.26 19.94
N ILE A 146 10.24 10.96 19.72
CA ILE A 146 9.24 10.78 20.79
C ILE A 146 9.63 9.60 21.69
N LEU A 147 10.02 8.46 21.12
CA LEU A 147 10.43 7.28 21.88
C LEU A 147 11.73 7.55 22.66
N ALA A 148 12.69 8.26 22.06
CA ALA A 148 13.92 8.67 22.74
C ALA A 148 13.63 9.63 23.90
N LEU A 149 12.80 10.66 23.68
CA LEU A 149 12.40 11.60 24.72
C LEU A 149 11.65 10.89 25.85
N PHE A 150 10.70 10.01 25.50
CA PHE A 150 9.97 9.20 26.46
C PHE A 150 10.92 8.32 27.29
N PHE A 151 11.92 7.71 26.66
CA PHE A 151 12.94 6.93 27.36
C PHE A 151 13.80 7.79 28.30
N LEU A 152 14.20 9.00 27.89
CA LEU A 152 14.98 9.92 28.73
C LEU A 152 14.19 10.40 29.95
N ILE A 153 12.88 10.65 29.79
CA ILE A 153 12.02 11.11 30.88
C ILE A 153 11.63 9.97 31.82
N ARG A 154 11.22 8.83 31.26
CA ARG A 154 10.61 7.73 32.04
C ARG A 154 11.59 6.65 32.44
N GLY A 155 12.65 6.45 31.66
CA GLY A 155 13.58 5.34 31.79
C GLY A 155 12.95 3.99 31.43
N ARG A 156 13.66 2.92 31.78
CA ARG A 156 13.22 1.53 31.59
C ARG A 156 12.18 1.14 32.64
N ILE A 157 11.09 0.51 32.21
CA ILE A 157 10.09 -0.09 33.10
C ILE A 157 10.72 -1.34 33.74
N ARG A 158 11.07 -1.25 35.03
CA ARG A 158 11.68 -2.34 35.81
C ARG A 158 10.63 -3.24 36.46
N ILE A 159 11.03 -4.48 36.74
CA ILE A 159 10.22 -5.42 37.55
C ILE A 159 10.25 -4.93 39.00
N ARG A 160 9.09 -4.59 39.58
CA ARG A 160 9.05 -3.97 40.92
C ARG A 160 9.55 -4.90 42.01
N ALA A 161 9.16 -6.17 41.94
CA ALA A 161 9.59 -7.20 42.87
C ALA A 161 11.02 -7.72 42.59
N GLY A 162 11.69 -7.22 41.54
CA GLY A 162 12.91 -7.81 41.02
C GLY A 162 12.67 -9.18 40.35
N LYS A 163 13.72 -9.71 39.72
CA LYS A 163 13.66 -11.04 39.09
C LYS A 163 13.58 -12.13 40.16
N ALA A 164 12.63 -13.04 40.00
CA ALA A 164 12.51 -14.23 40.86
C ALA A 164 13.57 -15.29 40.55
N GLY A 165 14.19 -15.26 39.36
CA GLY A 165 15.17 -16.27 38.92
C GLY A 165 14.53 -17.59 38.49
N ARG A 166 13.20 -17.71 38.57
CA ARG A 166 12.41 -18.81 38.02
C ARG A 166 11.62 -18.31 36.81
N THR A 167 11.60 -19.11 35.75
CA THR A 167 10.97 -18.74 34.49
C THR A 167 9.78 -19.62 34.13
N ILE A 168 8.84 -19.07 33.35
CA ILE A 168 7.69 -19.78 32.77
C ILE A 168 7.70 -19.65 31.25
N LEU A 169 7.32 -20.74 30.57
CA LEU A 169 7.27 -20.79 29.10
C LEU A 169 6.11 -19.94 28.60
N ARG A 170 6.44 -18.87 27.87
CA ARG A 170 5.47 -17.94 27.27
C ARG A 170 5.24 -18.23 25.80
N PHE A 171 6.31 -18.46 25.04
CA PHE A 171 6.27 -18.73 23.61
C PHE A 171 7.12 -19.94 23.26
N THR A 172 6.55 -20.85 22.49
CA THR A 172 7.23 -22.04 21.97
C THR A 172 8.28 -21.65 20.93
N PHE A 173 9.14 -22.60 20.54
CA PHE A 173 10.11 -22.39 19.47
C PHE A 173 9.45 -21.99 18.15
N ILE A 174 8.37 -22.67 17.75
CA ILE A 174 7.70 -22.39 16.46
C ILE A 174 7.01 -21.02 16.44
N GLU A 175 6.42 -20.60 17.57
CA GLU A 175 5.87 -19.24 17.71
C GLU A 175 6.97 -18.17 17.59
N ARG A 176 8.15 -18.41 18.19
CA ARG A 176 9.30 -17.51 18.08
C ARG A 176 9.87 -17.48 16.66
N PHE A 177 9.97 -18.63 16.01
CA PHE A 177 10.41 -18.70 14.61
C PHE A 177 9.48 -17.88 13.70
N ALA A 178 8.16 -18.03 13.85
CA ALA A 178 7.18 -17.22 13.10
C ALA A 178 7.37 -15.72 13.35
N HIS A 179 7.57 -15.32 14.60
CA HIS A 179 7.85 -13.93 14.96
C HIS A 179 9.13 -13.41 14.31
N TRP A 180 10.24 -14.14 14.40
CA TRP A 180 11.52 -13.70 13.84
C TRP A 180 11.55 -13.74 12.31
N LEU A 181 10.82 -14.67 11.69
CA LEU A 181 10.58 -14.67 10.25
C LEU A 181 9.85 -13.38 9.83
N LEU A 182 8.76 -13.03 10.52
CA LEU A 182 7.99 -11.82 10.25
C LEU A 182 8.80 -10.53 10.55
N ALA A 183 9.43 -10.45 11.72
CA ALA A 183 10.15 -9.25 12.16
C ALA A 183 11.43 -9.02 11.34
N GLY A 184 12.22 -10.08 11.11
CA GLY A 184 13.46 -10.00 10.33
C GLY A 184 13.20 -9.62 8.87
N SER A 185 12.20 -10.25 8.25
CA SER A 185 11.78 -9.88 6.89
C SER A 185 11.24 -8.45 6.83
N PHE A 186 10.41 -8.03 7.79
CA PHE A 186 9.89 -6.66 7.84
C PHE A 186 11.02 -5.62 7.92
N VAL A 187 12.02 -5.82 8.77
CA VAL A 187 13.15 -4.88 8.89
C VAL A 187 13.90 -4.77 7.55
N LEU A 188 14.19 -5.90 6.89
CA LEU A 188 14.84 -5.88 5.58
C LEU A 188 13.99 -5.19 4.51
N LEU A 189 12.67 -5.41 4.52
CA LEU A 189 11.73 -4.77 3.59
C LEU A 189 11.62 -3.26 3.83
N ALA A 190 11.53 -2.84 5.10
CA ALA A 190 11.48 -1.44 5.49
C ALA A 190 12.76 -0.71 5.04
N LEU A 191 13.94 -1.28 5.33
CA LEU A 191 15.21 -0.67 4.96
C LEU A 191 15.40 -0.59 3.44
N SER A 192 15.10 -1.67 2.71
CA SER A 192 15.17 -1.67 1.24
C SER A 192 14.16 -0.72 0.61
N GLY A 193 12.94 -0.63 1.15
CA GLY A 193 11.92 0.32 0.69
C GLY A 193 12.34 1.78 0.90
N LEU A 194 12.87 2.11 2.08
CA LEU A 194 13.41 3.43 2.38
C LEU A 194 14.59 3.78 1.47
N PHE A 195 15.51 2.84 1.25
CA PHE A 195 16.64 3.04 0.35
C PHE A 195 16.17 3.38 -1.08
N MET A 196 15.19 2.64 -1.61
CA MET A 196 14.64 2.90 -2.96
C MET A 196 13.84 4.22 -3.04
N LEU A 197 13.14 4.61 -1.97
CA LEU A 197 12.31 5.81 -1.97
C LEU A 197 13.13 7.09 -1.81
N PHE A 198 14.07 7.12 -0.87
CA PHE A 198 14.89 8.30 -0.55
C PHE A 198 16.20 8.36 -1.34
N GLY A 199 16.64 7.25 -1.91
CA GLY A 199 17.99 7.13 -2.43
C GLY A 199 18.30 8.06 -3.61
N ARG A 200 17.36 8.23 -4.55
CA ARG A 200 17.60 9.08 -5.74
C ARG A 200 17.78 10.56 -5.38
N SER A 201 17.20 11.01 -4.28
CA SER A 201 17.22 12.44 -3.89
C SER A 201 18.31 12.82 -2.92
N TYR A 202 18.84 11.87 -2.17
CA TYR A 202 19.83 12.15 -1.13
C TYR A 202 21.07 11.26 -1.27
N LEU A 203 20.89 9.96 -1.49
CA LEU A 203 21.99 9.01 -1.52
C LEU A 203 22.78 9.06 -2.83
N MET A 204 22.15 9.43 -3.95
CA MET A 204 22.83 9.49 -5.24
C MET A 204 23.94 10.56 -5.26
N ASP A 205 23.74 11.69 -4.59
CA ASP A 205 24.73 12.77 -4.49
C ASP A 205 25.89 12.40 -3.54
N VAL A 206 25.62 11.57 -2.53
CA VAL A 206 26.61 11.13 -1.53
C VAL A 206 27.42 9.93 -2.02
N MET A 207 26.77 8.95 -2.66
CA MET A 207 27.38 7.66 -3.03
C MET A 207 27.86 7.61 -4.48
N GLY A 208 27.39 8.52 -5.34
CA GLY A 208 27.60 8.48 -6.78
C GLY A 208 26.60 7.55 -7.51
N LYS A 209 26.43 7.80 -8.81
CA LYS A 209 25.40 7.14 -9.65
C LYS A 209 25.60 5.62 -9.77
N GLU A 210 26.85 5.17 -9.89
CA GLU A 210 27.18 3.75 -10.08
C GLU A 210 26.90 2.93 -8.82
N ALA A 211 27.42 3.37 -7.67
CA ALA A 211 27.17 2.70 -6.38
C ALA A 211 25.68 2.72 -6.02
N TYR A 212 24.98 3.82 -6.29
CA TYR A 212 23.54 3.90 -6.09
C TYR A 212 22.77 2.92 -7.00
N SER A 213 23.14 2.83 -8.28
CA SER A 213 22.52 1.89 -9.23
C SER A 213 22.67 0.43 -8.77
N ALA A 214 23.88 0.04 -8.36
CA ALA A 214 24.15 -1.29 -7.81
C ALA A 214 23.32 -1.54 -6.54
N GLY A 215 23.28 -0.56 -5.62
CA GLY A 215 22.51 -0.64 -4.39
C GLY A 215 21.01 -0.78 -4.63
N VAL A 216 20.43 -0.03 -5.58
CA VAL A 216 19.00 -0.14 -5.92
C VAL A 216 18.68 -1.48 -6.55
N THR A 217 19.58 -2.00 -7.39
CA THR A 217 19.41 -3.33 -8.00
C THR A 217 19.38 -4.42 -6.92
N ALA A 218 20.33 -4.38 -5.99
CA ALA A 218 20.39 -5.33 -4.88
C ALA A 218 19.17 -5.18 -3.94
N THR A 219 18.84 -3.96 -3.52
CA THR A 219 17.72 -3.72 -2.59
C THR A 219 16.38 -4.08 -3.22
N LYS A 220 16.16 -3.81 -4.51
CA LYS A 220 14.95 -4.26 -5.22
C LYS A 220 14.85 -5.79 -5.26
N TRP A 221 15.95 -6.48 -5.55
CA TRP A 221 15.98 -7.94 -5.54
C TRP A 221 15.67 -8.51 -4.15
N VAL A 222 16.30 -7.96 -3.11
CA VAL A 222 16.00 -8.33 -1.71
C VAL A 222 14.55 -8.06 -1.38
N HIS A 223 14.02 -6.88 -1.71
CA HIS A 223 12.65 -6.48 -1.38
C HIS A 223 11.63 -7.44 -1.99
N ASN A 224 11.79 -7.75 -3.27
CA ASN A 224 10.90 -8.65 -3.98
C ASN A 224 10.94 -10.08 -3.42
N ASN A 225 12.11 -10.62 -3.12
CA ASN A 225 12.23 -12.01 -2.65
C ASN A 225 11.91 -12.19 -1.16
N VAL A 226 12.32 -11.25 -0.31
CA VAL A 226 12.05 -11.31 1.14
C VAL A 226 10.57 -11.07 1.46
N SER A 227 9.82 -10.42 0.56
CA SER A 227 8.37 -10.20 0.72
C SER A 227 7.58 -11.51 0.92
N TRP A 228 8.01 -12.61 0.29
CA TRP A 228 7.39 -13.92 0.45
C TRP A 228 7.57 -14.48 1.87
N ALA A 229 8.76 -14.30 2.45
CA ALA A 229 9.02 -14.68 3.83
C ALA A 229 8.18 -13.86 4.81
N PHE A 230 8.01 -12.55 4.54
CA PHE A 230 7.13 -11.69 5.33
C PHE A 230 5.67 -12.16 5.28
N MET A 231 5.14 -12.43 4.08
CA MET A 231 3.77 -12.93 3.90
C MET A 231 3.55 -14.27 4.61
N LEU A 232 4.51 -15.20 4.51
CA LEU A 232 4.47 -16.46 5.23
C LEU A 232 4.47 -16.25 6.75
N GLY A 233 5.39 -15.41 7.25
CA GLY A 233 5.46 -15.05 8.67
C GLY A 233 4.17 -14.43 9.19
N LEU A 234 3.52 -13.58 8.38
CA LEU A 234 2.25 -12.93 8.71
C LEU A 234 1.13 -13.96 8.89
N VAL A 235 1.01 -14.91 7.97
CA VAL A 235 0.05 -16.02 8.05
C VAL A 235 0.33 -16.90 9.26
N MET A 236 1.58 -17.27 9.51
CA MET A 236 1.94 -18.10 10.67
C MET A 236 1.58 -17.42 11.99
N VAL A 237 1.92 -16.14 12.15
CA VAL A 237 1.60 -15.36 13.36
C VAL A 237 0.08 -15.20 13.54
N LEU A 238 -0.66 -14.97 12.45
CA LEU A 238 -2.12 -14.95 12.49
C LEU A 238 -2.67 -16.27 13.05
N LEU A 239 -2.27 -17.40 12.46
CA LEU A 239 -2.78 -18.72 12.85
C LEU A 239 -2.45 -19.07 14.30
N PHE A 240 -1.24 -18.76 14.76
CA PHE A 240 -0.82 -19.09 16.13
C PHE A 240 -1.47 -18.19 17.19
N TRP A 241 -1.68 -16.91 16.89
CA TRP A 241 -2.00 -15.92 17.93
C TRP A 241 -3.39 -15.29 17.83
N VAL A 242 -4.15 -15.49 16.74
CA VAL A 242 -5.48 -14.86 16.56
C VAL A 242 -6.41 -15.10 17.76
N TRP A 243 -6.51 -16.35 18.23
CA TRP A 243 -7.40 -16.72 19.34
C TRP A 243 -7.07 -16.03 20.65
N HIS A 244 -5.79 -15.70 20.87
CA HIS A 244 -5.36 -14.98 22.06
C HIS A 244 -5.47 -13.45 21.94
N ASN A 245 -5.66 -12.95 20.71
CA ASN A 245 -5.72 -11.53 20.41
C ASN A 245 -7.13 -10.99 20.12
N ILE A 246 -8.16 -11.81 20.32
CA ILE A 246 -9.56 -11.34 20.25
C ILE A 246 -9.79 -10.31 21.38
N PRO A 247 -10.31 -9.10 21.07
CA PRO A 247 -10.66 -8.11 22.09
C PRO A 247 -11.69 -8.64 23.09
N SER A 248 -11.52 -8.26 24.34
CA SER A 248 -12.35 -8.72 25.46
C SER A 248 -12.60 -7.58 26.45
N ARG A 249 -13.59 -7.75 27.34
CA ARG A 249 -13.95 -6.71 28.33
C ARG A 249 -12.78 -6.28 29.24
N THR A 250 -11.86 -7.19 29.54
CA THR A 250 -10.63 -6.91 30.30
C THR A 250 -9.74 -5.89 29.58
N ASP A 251 -9.71 -5.90 28.25
CA ASP A 251 -8.90 -4.97 27.47
C ASP A 251 -9.42 -3.53 27.60
N TRP A 252 -10.75 -3.35 27.68
CA TRP A 252 -11.35 -2.05 27.93
C TRP A 252 -10.99 -1.49 29.32
N GLN A 253 -10.93 -2.37 30.34
CA GLN A 253 -10.48 -1.98 31.68
C GLN A 253 -8.99 -1.60 31.67
N TRP A 254 -8.17 -2.35 30.94
CA TRP A 254 -6.75 -2.06 30.77
C TRP A 254 -6.51 -0.68 30.11
N ILE A 255 -7.28 -0.36 29.07
CA ILE A 255 -7.22 0.95 28.39
C ILE A 255 -7.63 2.08 29.34
N LYS A 256 -8.76 1.93 30.06
CA LYS A 256 -9.22 2.94 31.03
C LYS A 256 -8.22 3.17 32.17
N ALA A 257 -7.45 2.14 32.53
CA ALA A 257 -6.39 2.22 33.53
C ALA A 257 -5.06 2.76 32.97
N GLY A 258 -5.03 3.28 31.74
CA GLY A 258 -3.84 3.91 31.15
C GLY A 258 -2.72 2.93 30.80
N GLY A 259 -3.06 1.64 30.64
CA GLY A 259 -2.15 0.62 30.14
C GLY A 259 -0.94 0.27 31.01
N GLY A 260 -0.96 0.66 32.29
CA GLY A 260 0.17 0.50 33.19
C GLY A 260 1.36 1.42 32.90
N ILE A 261 1.20 2.36 31.94
CA ILE A 261 2.17 3.41 31.64
C ILE A 261 1.85 4.67 32.45
N ILE A 262 0.56 4.95 32.65
CA ILE A 262 0.06 6.09 33.42
C ILE A 262 -0.35 5.60 34.82
N GLY A 263 0.29 6.14 35.85
CA GLY A 263 0.00 5.82 37.25
C GLY A 263 0.85 4.68 37.85
N LYS A 264 0.41 4.14 39.00
CA LYS A 264 1.14 3.13 39.79
C LYS A 264 0.56 1.71 39.69
N GLY A 265 -0.48 1.46 38.88
CA GLY A 265 -1.11 0.14 38.75
C GLY A 265 -0.65 -0.64 37.52
N HIS A 266 -0.61 -1.97 37.62
CA HIS A 266 -0.53 -2.86 36.46
C HIS A 266 -1.93 -3.43 36.22
N PRO A 267 -2.64 -3.02 35.16
CA PRO A 267 -3.99 -3.51 34.94
C PRO A 267 -3.96 -5.00 34.57
N HIS A 268 -4.91 -5.75 35.12
CA HIS A 268 -5.03 -7.20 34.92
C HIS A 268 -5.03 -7.57 33.43
N SER A 269 -4.27 -8.61 33.07
CA SER A 269 -4.07 -8.96 31.66
C SER A 269 -3.89 -10.47 31.45
N LYS A 270 -4.39 -10.94 30.30
CA LYS A 270 -4.28 -12.36 29.86
C LYS A 270 -2.92 -12.59 29.19
N LYS A 271 -2.80 -13.59 28.30
CA LYS A 271 -1.55 -13.90 27.57
C LYS A 271 -1.03 -12.66 26.81
N PHE A 272 -1.93 -11.86 26.25
CA PHE A 272 -1.64 -10.55 25.66
C PHE A 272 -2.47 -9.46 26.33
N ASN A 273 -1.85 -8.31 26.57
CA ASN A 273 -2.54 -7.10 27.04
C ASN A 273 -3.19 -6.33 25.86
N ALA A 274 -4.01 -5.32 26.15
CA ALA A 274 -4.75 -4.59 25.12
C ALA A 274 -3.82 -3.92 24.09
N GLY A 275 -2.70 -3.33 24.53
CA GLY A 275 -1.72 -2.72 23.62
C GLY A 275 -1.09 -3.73 22.66
N GLN A 276 -0.73 -4.92 23.16
CA GLN A 276 -0.21 -6.01 22.33
C GLN A 276 -1.25 -6.50 21.31
N LYS A 277 -2.53 -6.54 21.69
CA LYS A 277 -3.62 -6.90 20.75
C LYS A 277 -3.81 -5.86 19.66
N VAL A 278 -3.68 -4.57 20.00
CA VAL A 278 -3.72 -3.49 19.00
C VAL A 278 -2.57 -3.66 18.02
N VAL A 279 -1.34 -3.85 18.50
CA VAL A 279 -0.17 -4.09 17.63
C VAL A 279 -0.38 -5.33 16.77
N PHE A 280 -0.93 -6.42 17.32
CA PHE A 280 -1.28 -7.62 16.54
C PHE A 280 -2.22 -7.27 15.38
N TRP A 281 -3.39 -6.68 15.65
CA TRP A 281 -4.37 -6.39 14.60
C TRP A 281 -3.88 -5.36 13.59
N VAL A 282 -3.17 -4.33 14.03
CA VAL A 282 -2.54 -3.37 13.12
C VAL A 282 -1.52 -4.06 12.22
N THR A 283 -0.68 -4.94 12.77
CA THR A 283 0.32 -5.70 11.99
C THR A 283 -0.37 -6.64 11.00
N ILE A 284 -1.44 -7.34 11.40
CA ILE A 284 -2.21 -8.22 10.51
C ILE A 284 -2.87 -7.43 9.38
N LEU A 285 -3.59 -6.36 9.70
CA LEU A 285 -4.37 -5.61 8.71
C LEU A 285 -3.47 -4.79 7.77
N LEU A 286 -2.52 -4.04 8.33
CA LEU A 286 -1.58 -3.26 7.51
C LEU A 286 -0.60 -4.18 6.79
N GLY A 287 -0.15 -5.27 7.42
CA GLY A 287 0.66 -6.31 6.81
C GLY A 287 -0.03 -6.94 5.59
N ALA A 288 -1.30 -7.33 5.73
CA ALA A 288 -2.08 -7.85 4.60
C ALA A 288 -2.25 -6.80 3.50
N SER A 289 -2.52 -5.55 3.87
CA SER A 289 -2.71 -4.45 2.91
C SER A 289 -1.44 -4.13 2.12
N VAL A 290 -0.28 -4.08 2.78
CA VAL A 290 1.02 -3.85 2.12
C VAL A 290 1.42 -5.06 1.29
N SER A 291 1.11 -6.29 1.73
CA SER A 291 1.33 -7.51 0.94
C SER A 291 0.48 -7.55 -0.32
N LEU A 292 -0.82 -7.24 -0.25
CA LEU A 292 -1.72 -7.22 -1.42
C LEU A 292 -1.29 -6.18 -2.44
N THR A 293 -0.92 -4.98 -1.99
CA THR A 293 -0.39 -3.96 -2.90
C THR A 293 1.00 -4.29 -3.42
N GLY A 294 1.85 -4.95 -2.63
CA GLY A 294 3.16 -5.44 -3.07
C GLY A 294 3.04 -6.51 -4.16
N LEU A 295 2.09 -7.44 -4.01
CA LEU A 295 1.73 -8.41 -5.04
C LEU A 295 1.24 -7.71 -6.31
N ALA A 296 0.34 -6.73 -6.20
CA ALA A 296 -0.12 -5.95 -7.34
C ALA A 296 1.01 -5.20 -8.08
N LEU A 297 2.07 -4.79 -7.36
CA LEU A 297 3.27 -4.18 -7.95
C LEU A 297 4.23 -5.21 -8.58
N LEU A 298 4.25 -6.45 -8.10
CA LEU A 298 5.06 -7.54 -8.68
C LEU A 298 4.47 -8.08 -9.99
N PHE A 299 3.14 -8.16 -10.05
CA PHE A 299 2.40 -8.67 -11.22
C PHE A 299 1.53 -7.56 -11.80
N PRO A 300 2.16 -6.56 -12.44
CA PRO A 300 1.40 -5.49 -13.08
C PRO A 300 0.44 -6.08 -14.11
N PHE A 301 -0.72 -5.45 -14.31
CA PHE A 301 -1.77 -5.86 -15.25
C PHE A 301 -2.60 -7.10 -14.85
N GLU A 302 -2.15 -7.92 -13.90
CA GLU A 302 -2.88 -9.13 -13.46
C GLU A 302 -3.78 -8.87 -12.23
N MET A 303 -3.41 -7.92 -11.39
CA MET A 303 -4.12 -7.62 -10.13
C MET A 303 -4.64 -6.17 -10.07
N PRO A 304 -5.73 -5.82 -10.80
CA PRO A 304 -6.41 -4.54 -10.65
C PRO A 304 -7.15 -4.52 -9.32
N MET A 305 -6.69 -3.69 -8.38
CA MET A 305 -7.19 -3.63 -7.00
C MET A 305 -8.11 -2.43 -6.79
N PHE A 306 -7.74 -1.27 -7.33
CA PHE A 306 -8.39 0.00 -7.01
C PHE A 306 -9.68 0.18 -7.77
N ALA A 307 -9.73 -0.07 -9.08
CA ALA A 307 -10.95 0.06 -9.87
C ALA A 307 -12.08 -0.80 -9.29
N LYS A 308 -11.78 -2.05 -8.91
CA LYS A 308 -12.74 -2.97 -8.28
C LYS A 308 -13.20 -2.47 -6.91
N THR A 309 -12.27 -1.96 -6.10
CA THR A 309 -12.59 -1.42 -4.77
C THR A 309 -13.42 -0.14 -4.88
N PHE A 310 -13.06 0.75 -5.81
CA PHE A 310 -13.79 1.99 -6.09
C PHE A 310 -15.19 1.70 -6.61
N GLN A 311 -15.36 0.71 -7.48
CA GLN A 311 -16.68 0.26 -7.91
C GLN A 311 -17.51 -0.27 -6.74
N ALA A 312 -16.92 -1.09 -5.87
CA ALA A 312 -17.62 -1.59 -4.69
C ALA A 312 -18.03 -0.47 -3.73
N ILE A 313 -17.17 0.54 -3.54
CA ILE A 313 -17.47 1.71 -2.70
C ILE A 313 -18.55 2.58 -3.34
N ASP A 314 -18.44 2.89 -4.63
CA ASP A 314 -19.41 3.71 -5.36
C ASP A 314 -20.80 3.05 -5.36
N TRP A 315 -20.84 1.71 -5.44
CA TRP A 315 -22.09 0.94 -5.33
C TRP A 315 -22.81 1.09 -3.99
N THR A 316 -22.11 1.45 -2.90
CA THR A 316 -22.76 1.74 -1.62
C THR A 316 -23.61 3.01 -1.65
N GLY A 317 -23.45 3.87 -2.66
CA GLY A 317 -24.11 5.16 -2.78
C GLY A 317 -23.61 6.22 -1.79
N ILE A 318 -22.80 5.85 -0.80
CA ILE A 318 -22.27 6.76 0.22
C ILE A 318 -21.45 7.90 -0.42
N PRO A 319 -20.52 7.67 -1.36
CA PRO A 319 -19.79 8.77 -1.99
C PRO A 319 -20.72 9.77 -2.69
N GLY A 320 -21.77 9.26 -3.35
CA GLY A 320 -22.78 10.08 -4.01
C GLY A 320 -23.53 11.01 -3.06
N LEU A 321 -23.72 10.63 -1.78
CA LEU A 321 -24.30 11.51 -0.76
C LEU A 321 -23.45 12.77 -0.51
N PHE A 322 -22.14 12.71 -0.76
CA PHE A 322 -21.21 13.81 -0.60
C PHE A 322 -20.84 14.49 -1.94
N GLY A 323 -21.49 14.10 -3.03
CA GLY A 323 -21.26 14.66 -4.36
C GLY A 323 -19.92 14.25 -4.99
N TRP A 324 -19.28 13.18 -4.53
CA TRP A 324 -18.02 12.69 -5.08
C TRP A 324 -18.18 11.28 -5.64
N HIS A 325 -17.52 11.01 -6.77
CA HIS A 325 -17.47 9.69 -7.41
C HIS A 325 -16.02 9.23 -7.52
N LEU A 326 -15.81 7.93 -7.32
CA LEU A 326 -14.48 7.33 -7.46
C LEU A 326 -14.24 6.87 -8.91
N PRO A 327 -13.02 6.97 -9.43
CA PRO A 327 -12.72 6.56 -10.80
C PRO A 327 -12.78 5.03 -10.92
N THR A 328 -13.89 4.50 -11.40
CA THR A 328 -14.11 3.04 -11.54
C THR A 328 -13.47 2.43 -12.80
N GLN A 329 -13.01 3.27 -13.72
CA GLN A 329 -12.26 2.86 -14.91
C GLN A 329 -10.88 3.48 -14.82
N LEU A 330 -9.87 2.65 -14.52
CA LEU A 330 -8.48 3.07 -14.39
C LEU A 330 -7.64 2.43 -15.48
N ALA A 331 -6.74 3.22 -16.06
CA ALA A 331 -5.69 2.67 -16.91
C ALA A 331 -4.75 1.79 -16.04
N PRO A 332 -4.14 0.74 -16.59
CA PRO A 332 -3.29 -0.13 -15.78
C PRO A 332 -2.10 0.58 -15.09
N GLN A 333 -1.59 1.65 -15.69
CA GLN A 333 -0.54 2.47 -15.09
C GLN A 333 -1.06 3.29 -13.91
N GLU A 334 -2.33 3.72 -13.93
CA GLU A 334 -2.97 4.44 -12.83
C GLU A 334 -3.21 3.50 -11.63
N GLU A 335 -3.61 2.25 -11.89
CA GLU A 335 -3.65 1.19 -10.88
C GLU A 335 -2.29 1.01 -10.19
N GLN A 336 -1.21 0.94 -10.96
CA GLN A 336 0.14 0.83 -10.41
C GLN A 336 0.57 2.05 -9.61
N GLN A 337 0.17 3.25 -10.03
CA GLN A 337 0.44 4.50 -9.32
C GLN A 337 -0.27 4.53 -7.96
N LEU A 338 -1.55 4.14 -7.93
CA LEU A 338 -2.32 4.04 -6.69
C LEU A 338 -1.77 2.95 -5.77
N ALA A 339 -1.43 1.78 -6.32
CA ALA A 339 -0.81 0.70 -5.56
C ALA A 339 0.51 1.15 -4.92
N GLN A 340 1.35 1.86 -5.66
CA GLN A 340 2.62 2.36 -5.15
C GLN A 340 2.43 3.40 -4.02
N LEU A 341 1.47 4.32 -4.16
CA LEU A 341 1.18 5.31 -3.12
C LEU A 341 0.66 4.64 -1.86
N TRP A 342 -0.36 3.79 -2.01
CA TRP A 342 -0.97 3.09 -0.88
C TRP A 342 0.03 2.20 -0.16
N HIS A 343 0.82 1.43 -0.92
CA HIS A 343 1.88 0.58 -0.37
C HIS A 343 2.86 1.40 0.47
N SER A 344 3.28 2.56 -0.04
CA SER A 344 4.23 3.44 0.68
C SER A 344 3.60 4.05 1.94
N ILE A 345 2.35 4.51 1.87
CA ILE A 345 1.62 5.09 3.01
C ILE A 345 1.45 4.04 4.13
N VAL A 346 0.96 2.85 3.77
CA VAL A 346 0.77 1.75 4.72
C VAL A 346 2.12 1.32 5.31
N ALA A 347 3.17 1.22 4.48
CA ALA A 347 4.51 0.87 4.95
C ALA A 347 5.04 1.87 5.99
N PHE A 348 4.89 3.19 5.76
CA PHE A 348 5.29 4.20 6.75
C PHE A 348 4.50 4.09 8.05
N GLY A 349 3.17 3.94 7.97
CA GLY A 349 2.33 3.75 9.15
C GLY A 349 2.72 2.49 9.94
N MET A 350 2.99 1.39 9.24
CA MET A 350 3.44 0.14 9.84
C MET A 350 4.82 0.31 10.48
N MET A 351 5.78 0.95 9.82
CA MET A 351 7.11 1.25 10.38
C MET A 351 7.00 2.05 11.70
N ALA A 352 6.14 3.08 11.74
CA ALA A 352 5.92 3.87 12.96
C ALA A 352 5.43 3.00 14.14
N VAL A 353 4.46 2.12 13.90
CA VAL A 353 3.93 1.21 14.94
C VAL A 353 4.96 0.17 15.36
N ILE A 354 5.70 -0.39 14.40
CA ILE A 354 6.71 -1.40 14.68
C ILE A 354 7.91 -0.81 15.42
N LEU A 355 8.29 0.45 15.19
CA LEU A 355 9.30 1.14 16.00
C LEU A 355 8.88 1.22 17.48
N ALA A 356 7.62 1.59 17.75
CA ALA A 356 7.09 1.59 19.11
C ALA A 356 7.04 0.18 19.72
N HIS A 357 6.69 -0.83 18.92
CA HIS A 357 6.70 -2.24 19.35
C HIS A 357 8.12 -2.72 19.71
N ILE A 358 9.11 -2.45 18.85
CA ILE A 358 10.53 -2.77 19.10
C ILE A 358 10.99 -2.09 20.38
N TYR A 359 10.66 -0.81 20.58
CA TYR A 359 11.00 -0.07 21.79
C TYR A 359 10.50 -0.78 23.05
N ILE A 360 9.20 -1.07 23.15
CA ILE A 360 8.63 -1.72 24.35
C ILE A 360 9.16 -3.15 24.51
N GLY A 361 9.35 -3.88 23.41
CA GLY A 361 9.83 -5.27 23.42
C GLY A 361 11.32 -5.45 23.73
N THR A 362 12.12 -4.38 23.71
CA THR A 362 13.59 -4.45 23.90
C THR A 362 14.06 -3.62 25.09
N ILE A 363 14.15 -2.31 24.91
CA ILE A 363 14.77 -1.37 25.86
C ILE A 363 13.77 -0.74 26.82
N GLY A 364 12.51 -0.58 26.40
CA GLY A 364 11.47 0.10 27.18
C GLY A 364 11.00 -0.71 28.39
N MET A 365 11.05 -2.04 28.32
CA MET A 365 10.61 -2.93 29.40
C MET A 365 11.68 -3.96 29.76
N GLU A 366 11.94 -4.11 31.05
CA GLU A 366 12.85 -5.14 31.57
C GLU A 366 12.28 -6.55 31.36
N GLY A 367 13.11 -7.47 30.87
CA GLY A 367 12.74 -8.89 30.67
C GLY A 367 11.78 -9.15 29.48
N ALA A 368 11.27 -8.12 28.81
CA ALA A 368 10.35 -8.30 27.69
C ALA A 368 11.00 -9.02 26.50
N PHE A 369 12.28 -8.74 26.21
CA PHE A 369 13.02 -9.40 25.13
C PHE A 369 13.14 -10.91 25.33
N ASP A 370 13.26 -11.37 26.59
CA ASP A 370 13.43 -12.79 26.92
C ASP A 370 12.26 -13.64 26.40
N ALA A 371 11.05 -13.06 26.34
CA ALA A 371 9.87 -13.68 25.77
C ALA A 371 10.09 -14.16 24.32
N MET A 372 10.79 -13.37 23.48
CA MET A 372 11.06 -13.72 22.08
C MET A 372 12.46 -14.28 21.85
N GLY A 373 13.43 -13.93 22.70
CA GLY A 373 14.78 -14.49 22.65
C GLY A 373 14.78 -15.96 23.06
N THR A 374 14.36 -16.27 24.29
CA THR A 374 14.44 -17.63 24.85
C THR A 374 13.08 -18.34 24.90
N GLY A 375 11.98 -17.59 24.80
CA GLY A 375 10.62 -18.13 24.98
C GLY A 375 10.17 -18.18 26.43
N GLN A 376 11.09 -17.92 27.36
CA GLN A 376 10.92 -18.01 28.80
C GLN A 376 10.88 -16.60 29.39
N VAL A 377 9.98 -16.35 30.33
CA VAL A 377 9.89 -15.08 31.05
C VAL A 377 9.98 -15.29 32.56
N ASP A 378 10.57 -14.34 33.27
CA ASP A 378 10.61 -14.37 34.74
C ASP A 378 9.19 -14.37 35.33
N ILE A 379 8.96 -15.16 36.38
CA ILE A 379 7.62 -15.32 36.96
C ILE A 379 7.10 -14.03 37.62
N ASN A 380 7.96 -13.17 38.18
CA ASN A 380 7.52 -11.89 38.73
C ASN A 380 7.15 -10.93 37.61
N TRP A 381 7.92 -10.90 36.51
CA TRP A 381 7.52 -10.15 35.31
C TRP A 381 6.16 -10.61 34.78
N ALA A 382 5.95 -11.94 34.71
CA ALA A 382 4.71 -12.53 34.23
C ALA A 382 3.52 -12.19 35.14
N ARG A 383 3.70 -12.20 36.46
CA ARG A 383 2.67 -11.81 37.43
C ARG A 383 2.37 -10.31 37.38
N GLU A 384 3.36 -9.46 37.18
CA GLU A 384 3.15 -8.02 37.07
C GLU A 384 2.42 -7.63 35.77
N HIS A 385 2.71 -8.30 34.65
CA HIS A 385 2.21 -7.86 33.34
C HIS A 385 1.07 -8.72 32.79
N HIS A 386 0.93 -9.96 33.27
CA HIS A 386 0.07 -11.01 32.71
C HIS A 386 -0.49 -11.93 33.81
N ASP A 387 -0.92 -11.34 34.92
CA ASP A 387 -1.40 -12.02 36.12
C ASP A 387 -2.50 -13.05 35.86
N LEU A 388 -3.51 -12.73 35.04
CA LEU A 388 -4.61 -13.66 34.73
C LEU A 388 -4.11 -14.87 33.92
N TRP A 389 -3.05 -14.67 33.13
CA TRP A 389 -2.41 -15.77 32.41
C TRP A 389 -1.60 -16.67 33.34
N VAL A 390 -0.86 -16.08 34.28
CA VAL A 390 -0.11 -16.86 35.28
C VAL A 390 -1.07 -17.66 36.16
N ALA A 391 -2.12 -17.02 36.69
CA ALA A 391 -3.13 -17.71 37.51
C ALA A 391 -3.77 -18.89 36.78
N LYS A 392 -4.08 -18.72 35.48
CA LYS A 392 -4.58 -19.81 34.64
C LYS A 392 -3.57 -20.94 34.49
N ARG A 393 -2.29 -20.64 34.29
CA ARG A 393 -1.21 -21.63 34.14
C ARG A 393 -0.98 -22.41 35.43
N GLU A 394 -0.98 -21.72 36.58
CA GLU A 394 -0.85 -22.34 37.90
C GLU A 394 -2.05 -23.26 38.19
N ALA A 395 -3.28 -22.82 37.87
CA ALA A 395 -4.47 -23.65 37.99
C ALA A 395 -4.46 -24.88 37.07
N GLU A 396 -3.99 -24.74 35.83
CA GLU A 396 -3.80 -25.87 34.89
C GLU A 396 -2.76 -26.86 35.42
N ALA A 397 -1.66 -26.39 35.99
CA ALA A 397 -0.62 -27.23 36.58
C ALA A 397 -1.14 -27.98 37.82
N ALA A 398 -1.87 -27.30 38.70
CA ALA A 398 -2.50 -27.92 39.88
C ALA A 398 -3.48 -29.03 39.48
N ARG A 399 -4.29 -28.82 38.44
CA ARG A 399 -5.20 -29.85 37.90
C ARG A 399 -4.47 -31.06 37.32
N ARG A 400 -3.33 -30.86 36.66
CA ARG A 400 -2.52 -31.95 36.08
C ARG A 400 -1.71 -32.72 37.13
N GLY A 401 -1.40 -32.09 38.26
CA GLY A 401 -0.72 -32.72 39.39
C GLY A 401 -1.67 -33.39 40.39
N ALA A 402 -2.98 -33.17 40.27
CA ALA A 402 -3.98 -33.88 41.06
C ALA A 402 -4.14 -35.31 40.52
N PRO A 403 -4.09 -36.35 41.38
CA PRO A 403 -4.37 -37.71 40.93
C PRO A 403 -5.81 -37.80 40.41
N ASP A 404 -5.99 -38.45 39.25
CA ASP A 404 -7.30 -38.72 38.64
C ASP A 404 -8.18 -39.45 39.67
N GLY A 405 -9.19 -38.77 40.22
CA GLY A 405 -10.15 -39.38 41.16
C GLY A 405 -10.40 -38.64 42.47
N ALA A 406 -9.82 -37.46 42.72
CA ALA A 406 -10.25 -36.63 43.85
C ALA A 406 -11.63 -36.00 43.56
N VAL A 407 -12.68 -36.81 43.70
CA VAL A 407 -14.05 -36.34 43.94
C VAL A 407 -13.99 -35.43 45.17
N ALA A 408 -14.41 -34.18 45.03
CA ALA A 408 -14.55 -33.28 46.15
C ALA A 408 -15.47 -33.93 47.21
N PRO A 409 -15.13 -33.90 48.50
CA PRO A 409 -16.10 -34.30 49.51
C PRO A 409 -17.26 -33.32 49.44
N ALA A 410 -18.47 -33.86 49.29
CA ALA A 410 -19.69 -33.09 49.40
C ALA A 410 -19.82 -32.64 50.86
N GLU A 411 -19.81 -31.31 51.07
CA GLU A 411 -20.43 -30.66 52.22
C GLU A 411 -21.25 -29.46 51.73
#